data_AF-A0A1Q8C008-F1
#
_entry.id   AF-A0A1Q8C008-F1
#
_cell.length_a   1.000
_cell.length_b   1.000
_cell.length_c   1.000
_cell.angle_alpha   90.00
_cell.angle_beta   90.00
_cell.angle_gamma   90.00
#
_symmetry.space_group_name_H-M   'P 1'
#
loop_
_entity.id
_entity.type
_entity.pdbx_description
1 polymer ?
#
loop_
_entity_poly.entity_id
_entity_poly.type
_entity_poly.pdbx_seq_one_letter_code
_entity_poly.pdbx_strand_id
1 'polypeptide(L)'
;MTVVASPAARAAAPTLRRLYVVRFAFAVVWAALLFFTTSSLGPLGIALIVLYPLFDVAAAVVDARSSRRTCSPRGLYVNIAVSLLAAAALAVAAGSGVPAVLRVWGAWAVVAGLVQLTVALGRRTWGGQWPMILSGGLSVLAGASFVVAAGAPDPTLASIAGYAAVGGIFFLVSAVRLGRPAARLG
;
A
#
# COMPACT_ATOMS: atom_id res chain seq x y z
N MET A 1 27.67 7.92 -2.86
CA MET A 1 27.68 7.06 -1.66
C MET A 1 27.08 5.70 -1.99
N THR A 2 27.91 4.67 -2.11
CA THR A 2 27.48 3.27 -2.21
C THR A 2 27.16 2.75 -0.80
N VAL A 3 25.87 2.70 -0.46
CA VAL A 3 25.44 2.11 0.82
C VAL A 3 25.57 0.60 0.70
N VAL A 4 26.57 0.02 1.38
CA VAL A 4 26.67 -1.43 1.50
C VAL A 4 25.48 -1.91 2.32
N ALA A 5 24.56 -2.63 1.69
CA ALA A 5 23.40 -3.21 2.38
C ALA A 5 23.89 -4.14 3.50
N SER A 6 23.32 -3.98 4.69
CA SER A 6 23.64 -4.84 5.84
C SER A 6 23.37 -6.31 5.51
N PRO A 7 24.07 -7.28 6.14
CA PRO A 7 23.82 -8.71 5.93
C PRO A 7 22.35 -9.09 6.13
N ALA A 8 21.71 -8.43 7.09
CA ALA A 8 20.29 -8.45 7.38
C ALA A 8 19.40 -8.01 6.20
N ALA A 9 19.71 -6.88 5.56
CA ALA A 9 18.99 -6.40 4.38
C ALA A 9 19.10 -7.37 3.20
N ARG A 10 20.28 -7.99 3.01
CA ARG A 10 20.52 -9.01 1.98
C ARG A 10 19.67 -10.27 2.18
N ALA A 11 19.45 -10.70 3.42
CA ALA A 11 18.63 -11.87 3.72
C ALA A 11 17.13 -11.64 3.44
N ALA A 12 16.61 -10.44 3.70
CA ALA A 12 15.20 -10.11 3.47
C ALA A 12 14.87 -9.72 2.01
N ALA A 13 15.88 -9.28 1.24
CA ALA A 13 15.69 -8.73 -0.11
C ALA A 13 14.93 -9.65 -1.09
N PRO A 14 15.18 -10.97 -1.17
CA PRO A 14 14.45 -11.85 -2.11
C PRO A 14 12.94 -11.91 -1.81
N THR A 15 12.58 -12.02 -0.53
CA THR A 15 11.18 -12.05 -0.09
C THR A 15 10.50 -10.71 -0.31
N LEU A 16 11.16 -9.60 0.04
CA LEU A 16 10.62 -8.25 -0.19
C LEU A 16 10.45 -7.94 -1.68
N ARG A 17 11.40 -8.37 -2.52
CA ARG A 17 11.27 -8.25 -3.98
C ARG A 17 10.04 -8.99 -4.49
N ARG A 18 9.87 -10.25 -4.11
CA ARG A 18 8.69 -11.05 -4.51
C ARG A 18 7.40 -10.40 -4.00
N LEU A 19 7.40 -9.92 -2.76
CA LEU A 19 6.26 -9.22 -2.17
C LEU A 19 5.89 -7.98 -2.98
N TYR A 20 6.84 -7.14 -3.35
CA TYR A 20 6.57 -5.94 -4.13
C TYR A 20 6.07 -6.23 -5.55
N VAL A 21 6.57 -7.29 -6.22
CA VAL A 21 6.01 -7.74 -7.50
C VAL A 21 4.56 -8.18 -7.33
N VAL A 22 4.24 -8.95 -6.29
CA VAL A 22 2.88 -9.40 -6.00
C VAL A 22 1.97 -8.21 -5.68
N ARG A 23 2.45 -7.23 -4.90
CA ARG A 23 1.70 -5.99 -4.60
C ARG A 23 1.45 -5.17 -5.86
N PHE A 24 2.40 -5.08 -6.79
CA PHE A 24 2.21 -4.44 -8.09
C PHE A 24 1.13 -5.14 -8.91
N ALA A 25 1.26 -6.47 -9.11
CA ALA A 25 0.31 -7.25 -9.89
C ALA A 25 -1.10 -7.14 -9.32
N PHE A 26 -1.23 -7.27 -8.00
CA PHE A 26 -2.50 -7.08 -7.30
C PHE A 26 -3.06 -5.68 -7.55
N ALA A 27 -2.26 -4.62 -7.36
CA ALA A 27 -2.73 -3.25 -7.53
C ALA A 27 -3.26 -2.97 -8.95
N VAL A 28 -2.58 -3.48 -9.99
CA VAL A 28 -3.01 -3.32 -11.39
C VAL A 28 -4.31 -4.09 -11.66
N VAL A 29 -4.36 -5.38 -11.30
CA VAL A 29 -5.56 -6.21 -11.52
C VAL A 29 -6.74 -5.65 -10.75
N TRP A 30 -6.53 -5.30 -9.48
CA TRP A 30 -7.56 -4.74 -8.63
C TRP A 30 -8.07 -3.39 -9.15
N ALA A 31 -7.18 -2.49 -9.58
CA ALA A 31 -7.57 -1.20 -10.12
C ALA A 31 -8.40 -1.35 -11.41
N ALA A 32 -8.01 -2.27 -12.30
CA ALA A 32 -8.78 -2.59 -13.49
C ALA A 32 -10.18 -3.09 -13.13
N LEU A 33 -10.28 -4.08 -12.24
CA LEU A 33 -11.57 -4.63 -11.79
C LEU A 33 -12.46 -3.55 -11.17
N LEU A 34 -11.91 -2.69 -10.29
CA LEU A 34 -12.69 -1.63 -9.66
C LEU A 34 -13.17 -0.60 -10.69
N PHE A 35 -12.30 -0.20 -11.62
CA PHE A 35 -12.63 0.76 -12.68
C PHE A 35 -13.80 0.28 -13.54
N PHE A 36 -13.84 -1.01 -13.88
CA PHE A 36 -14.95 -1.59 -14.64
C PHE A 36 -16.23 -1.84 -13.82
N THR A 37 -16.17 -1.69 -12.49
CA THR A 37 -17.33 -1.87 -11.59
C THR A 37 -18.02 -0.54 -11.23
N THR A 38 -17.73 0.56 -11.94
CA THR A 38 -18.05 1.94 -11.55
C THR A 38 -19.50 2.38 -11.75
N SER A 39 -20.37 1.58 -12.37
CA SER A 39 -21.76 1.96 -12.65
C SER A 39 -22.65 1.98 -11.40
N SER A 40 -22.26 1.32 -10.29
CA SER A 40 -22.87 1.45 -8.95
C SER A 40 -22.01 0.75 -7.90
N LEU A 41 -22.20 1.06 -6.61
CA LEU A 41 -21.65 0.27 -5.49
C LEU A 41 -22.35 -1.10 -5.40
N GLY A 42 -22.13 -1.95 -6.40
CA GLY A 42 -22.62 -3.32 -6.42
C GLY A 42 -21.80 -4.25 -5.52
N PRO A 43 -22.25 -5.50 -5.33
CA PRO A 43 -21.57 -6.49 -4.48
C PRO A 43 -20.09 -6.69 -4.82
N LEU A 44 -19.75 -6.67 -6.11
CA LEU A 44 -18.36 -6.79 -6.57
C LEU A 44 -17.51 -5.58 -6.14
N GLY A 45 -18.02 -4.36 -6.26
CA GLY A 45 -17.31 -3.14 -5.87
C GLY A 45 -17.04 -3.12 -4.36
N ILE A 46 -18.02 -3.54 -3.55
CA ILE A 46 -17.89 -3.70 -2.11
C ILE A 46 -16.81 -4.74 -1.78
N ALA A 47 -16.89 -5.92 -2.41
CA ALA A 47 -15.91 -6.99 -2.20
C ALA A 47 -14.49 -6.53 -2.55
N LEU A 48 -14.30 -5.81 -3.66
CA LEU A 48 -13.00 -5.25 -4.07
C LEU A 48 -12.48 -4.25 -3.03
N ILE A 49 -13.31 -3.30 -2.59
CA ILE A 49 -12.91 -2.30 -1.61
C ILE A 49 -12.49 -2.93 -0.28
N VAL A 50 -13.20 -3.96 0.20
CA VAL A 50 -12.82 -4.69 1.43
C VAL A 50 -11.59 -5.57 1.22
N LEU A 51 -11.45 -6.17 0.04
CA LEU A 51 -10.32 -7.05 -0.29
C LEU A 51 -8.97 -6.32 -0.24
N TYR A 52 -8.92 -5.03 -0.59
CA TYR A 52 -7.65 -4.31 -0.67
C TYR A 52 -6.95 -4.16 0.70
N PRO A 53 -7.59 -3.64 1.77
CA PRO A 53 -6.96 -3.63 3.08
C PRO A 53 -6.62 -5.03 3.61
N LEU A 54 -7.42 -6.06 3.30
CA LEU A 54 -7.09 -7.44 3.68
C LEU A 54 -5.83 -7.97 2.98
N PHE A 55 -5.67 -7.63 1.70
CA PHE A 55 -4.43 -7.92 0.98
C PHE A 55 -3.24 -7.16 1.60
N ASP A 56 -3.45 -5.91 2.01
CA ASP A 56 -2.42 -5.13 2.69
C ASP A 56 -2.03 -5.74 4.05
N VAL A 57 -2.99 -6.30 4.80
CA VAL A 57 -2.71 -7.10 6.02
C VAL A 57 -1.81 -8.28 5.69
N ALA A 58 -2.16 -9.08 4.68
CA ALA A 58 -1.36 -10.25 4.29
C ALA A 58 0.07 -9.83 3.91
N ALA A 59 0.21 -8.75 3.16
CA ALA A 59 1.51 -8.23 2.77
C ALA A 59 2.32 -7.70 3.97
N ALA A 60 1.70 -6.97 4.89
CA ALA A 60 2.34 -6.49 6.11
C ALA A 60 2.75 -7.63 7.04
N VAL A 61 1.96 -8.71 7.11
CA VAL A 61 2.35 -9.94 7.82
C VAL A 61 3.59 -10.53 7.18
N VAL A 62 3.61 -10.76 5.86
CA VAL A 62 4.76 -11.34 5.15
C VAL A 62 6.03 -10.49 5.35
N ASP A 63 5.92 -9.18 5.22
CA ASP A 63 7.02 -8.25 5.50
C ASP A 63 7.48 -8.35 6.96
N ALA A 64 6.55 -8.37 7.91
CA ALA A 64 6.90 -8.48 9.32
C ALA A 64 7.69 -9.77 9.57
N ARG A 65 7.26 -10.90 8.98
CA ARG A 65 7.97 -12.19 9.12
C ARG A 65 9.38 -12.15 8.52
N SER A 66 9.56 -11.54 7.35
CA SER A 66 10.87 -11.46 6.70
C SER A 66 11.83 -10.47 7.38
N SER A 67 11.29 -9.51 8.11
CA SER A 67 12.05 -8.40 8.71
C SER A 67 12.24 -8.49 10.23
N ARG A 68 11.70 -9.50 10.93
CA ARG A 68 11.75 -9.56 12.42
C ARG A 68 13.15 -9.52 13.02
N ARG A 69 14.13 -10.07 12.32
CA ARG A 69 15.52 -10.15 12.79
C ARG A 69 16.35 -8.91 12.44
N THR A 70 15.75 -7.94 11.74
CA THR A 70 16.50 -6.92 11.00
C THR A 70 16.01 -5.49 11.26
N CYS A 71 14.74 -5.30 11.61
CA CYS A 71 14.17 -4.00 12.00
C CYS A 71 12.98 -4.20 12.95
N SER A 72 12.58 -3.15 13.67
CA SER A 72 11.40 -3.17 14.52
C SER A 72 10.13 -3.47 13.71
N PRO A 73 9.37 -4.53 14.02
CA PRO A 73 8.12 -4.85 13.31
C PRO A 73 6.93 -4.01 13.79
N ARG A 74 7.12 -3.10 14.76
CA ARG A 74 6.04 -2.33 15.39
C ARG A 74 5.18 -1.58 14.37
N GLY A 75 5.81 -0.89 13.42
CA GLY A 75 5.07 -0.18 12.36
C GLY A 75 4.21 -1.13 11.52
N LEU A 76 4.71 -2.33 11.21
CA LEU A 76 3.94 -3.32 10.45
C LEU A 76 2.77 -3.89 11.24
N TYR A 77 2.91 -4.04 12.57
CA TYR A 77 1.78 -4.44 13.42
C TYR A 77 0.71 -3.36 13.51
N VAL A 78 1.09 -2.09 13.59
CA VAL A 78 0.16 -0.97 13.47
C VAL A 78 -0.55 -1.02 12.11
N ASN A 79 0.18 -1.24 11.02
CA ASN A 79 -0.43 -1.36 9.69
C ASN A 79 -1.44 -2.50 9.62
N ILE A 80 -1.11 -3.67 10.17
CA ILE A 80 -2.02 -4.81 10.23
C ILE A 80 -3.30 -4.45 10.98
N ALA A 81 -3.19 -3.86 12.17
CA ALA A 81 -4.35 -3.49 12.97
C ALA A 81 -5.23 -2.46 12.25
N VAL A 82 -4.61 -1.42 11.70
CA VAL A 82 -5.31 -0.35 10.97
C VAL A 82 -5.98 -0.88 9.69
N SER A 83 -5.33 -1.76 8.94
CA SER A 83 -5.90 -2.34 7.72
C SER A 83 -7.03 -3.35 8.02
N LEU A 84 -6.98 -4.08 9.14
CA LEU A 84 -8.11 -4.90 9.60
C LEU A 84 -9.31 -4.05 10.02
N LEU A 85 -9.08 -2.98 10.79
CA LEU A 85 -10.12 -2.03 11.17
C LEU A 85 -10.74 -1.37 9.93
N ALA A 86 -9.92 -0.99 8.96
CA ALA A 86 -10.38 -0.43 7.69
C ALA A 86 -11.24 -1.42 6.90
N ALA A 87 -10.84 -2.69 6.80
CA ALA A 87 -11.65 -3.72 6.13
C ALA A 87 -13.06 -3.83 6.74
N ALA A 88 -13.14 -3.89 8.07
CA ALA A 88 -14.42 -3.93 8.78
C ALA A 88 -15.23 -2.64 8.59
N ALA A 89 -14.58 -1.48 8.73
CA ALA A 89 -15.23 -0.18 8.55
C ALA A 89 -15.75 0.03 7.12
N LEU A 90 -15.03 -0.44 6.10
CA LEU A 90 -15.45 -0.37 4.70
C LEU A 90 -16.65 -1.28 4.42
N ALA A 91 -16.68 -2.48 5.02
CA ALA A 91 -17.83 -3.38 4.92
C ALA A 91 -19.10 -2.73 5.48
N VAL A 92 -18.98 -1.99 6.59
CA VAL A 92 -20.10 -1.22 7.17
C VAL A 92 -20.43 0.01 6.31
N ALA A 93 -19.43 0.80 5.94
CA ALA A 93 -19.60 2.04 5.19
C ALA A 93 -20.19 1.82 3.78
N ALA A 94 -19.98 0.65 3.18
CA ALA A 94 -20.59 0.26 1.92
C ALA A 94 -22.12 0.35 1.94
N GLY A 95 -22.75 0.09 3.10
CA GLY A 95 -24.20 0.25 3.28
C GLY A 95 -24.68 1.71 3.29
N SER A 96 -23.77 2.68 3.36
CA SER A 96 -24.06 4.12 3.39
C SER A 96 -23.64 4.85 2.11
N GLY A 97 -23.21 4.12 1.08
CA GLY A 97 -22.88 4.67 -0.24
C GLY A 97 -21.44 5.18 -0.41
N VAL A 98 -21.15 5.69 -1.62
CA VAL A 98 -19.80 6.07 -2.06
C VAL A 98 -19.13 7.11 -1.15
N PRO A 99 -19.83 8.16 -0.66
CA PRO A 99 -19.24 9.13 0.24
C PRO A 99 -18.64 8.49 1.51
N ALA A 100 -19.36 7.57 2.14
CA ALA A 100 -18.90 6.92 3.36
C ALA A 100 -17.66 6.06 3.09
N VAL A 101 -17.68 5.29 1.99
CA VAL A 101 -16.54 4.50 1.52
C VAL A 101 -15.31 5.38 1.27
N LEU A 102 -15.46 6.52 0.59
CA LEU A 102 -14.36 7.45 0.32
C LEU A 102 -13.73 8.03 1.59
N ARG A 103 -14.55 8.36 2.61
CA ARG A 103 -14.05 8.86 3.90
C ARG A 103 -13.24 7.80 4.65
N VAL A 104 -13.78 6.58 4.75
CA VAL A 104 -13.09 5.47 5.45
C VAL A 104 -11.81 5.10 4.70
N TRP A 105 -11.89 4.95 3.38
CA TRP A 105 -10.73 4.65 2.54
C TRP A 105 -9.67 5.76 2.65
N GLY A 106 -10.10 7.01 2.59
CA GLY A 106 -9.21 8.16 2.70
C GLY A 106 -8.49 8.23 4.05
N ALA A 107 -9.23 8.05 5.16
CA ALA A 107 -8.65 7.99 6.50
C ALA A 107 -7.66 6.82 6.63
N TRP A 108 -8.03 5.64 6.13
CA TRP A 108 -7.14 4.48 6.10
C TRP A 108 -5.87 4.76 5.29
N ALA A 109 -5.98 5.32 4.09
CA ALA A 109 -4.84 5.66 3.24
C ALA A 109 -3.89 6.67 3.91
N VAL A 110 -4.41 7.66 4.63
CA VAL A 110 -3.58 8.57 5.43
C VAL A 110 -2.79 7.81 6.49
N VAL A 111 -3.46 7.01 7.33
CA VAL A 111 -2.79 6.32 8.44
C VAL A 111 -1.82 5.26 7.92
N ALA A 112 -2.23 4.44 6.95
CA ALA A 112 -1.38 3.43 6.33
C ALA A 112 -0.19 4.08 5.59
N GLY A 113 -0.39 5.20 4.90
CA GLY A 113 0.65 5.97 4.24
C GLY A 113 1.71 6.51 5.20
N LEU A 114 1.28 7.07 6.34
CA LEU A 114 2.18 7.51 7.41
C LEU A 114 2.96 6.33 8.01
N VAL A 115 2.29 5.21 8.27
CA VAL A 115 2.95 3.99 8.75
C VAL A 115 3.99 3.49 7.74
N GLN A 116 3.64 3.43 6.45
CA GLN A 116 4.56 3.05 5.38
C GLN A 116 5.76 4.01 5.31
N LEU A 117 5.54 5.31 5.44
CA LEU A 117 6.60 6.32 5.47
C LEU A 117 7.57 6.04 6.62
N THR A 118 7.06 5.83 7.84
CA THR A 118 7.91 5.56 9.02
C THR A 118 8.72 4.27 8.88
N VAL A 119 8.10 3.19 8.37
CA VAL A 119 8.79 1.91 8.11
C VAL A 119 9.86 2.08 7.03
N ALA A 120 9.55 2.76 5.93
CA ALA A 120 10.47 2.96 4.82
C ALA A 120 11.66 3.86 5.23
N LEU A 121 11.42 4.89 6.03
CA LEU A 121 12.46 5.75 6.62
C LEU A 121 13.39 4.95 7.56
N GLY A 122 12.83 4.05 8.38
CA GLY A 122 13.61 3.14 9.21
C GLY A 122 14.47 2.15 8.42
N ARG A 123 14.13 1.91 7.15
CA ARG A 123 14.84 1.00 6.23
C ARG A 123 15.60 1.71 5.10
N ARG A 124 15.74 3.03 5.15
CA ARG A 124 16.28 3.86 4.05
C ARG A 124 17.66 3.41 3.51
N THR A 125 18.45 2.71 4.32
CA THR A 125 19.78 2.18 3.96
C THR A 125 19.74 0.85 3.20
N TRP A 126 18.58 0.21 3.04
CA TRP A 126 18.48 -1.14 2.46
C TRP A 126 18.43 -1.16 0.93
N GLY A 127 18.40 0.00 0.28
CA GLY A 127 18.19 0.12 -1.17
C GLY A 127 16.73 -0.16 -1.56
N GLY A 128 16.19 0.60 -2.51
CA GLY A 128 14.81 0.40 -2.98
C GLY A 128 13.69 0.89 -2.05
N GLN A 129 14.01 1.57 -0.93
CA GLN A 129 13.00 2.10 -0.01
C GLN A 129 12.53 3.53 -0.32
N TRP A 130 13.31 4.32 -1.05
CA TRP A 130 12.89 5.68 -1.48
C TRP A 130 11.58 5.71 -2.29
N PRO A 131 11.29 4.77 -3.21
CA PRO A 131 9.98 4.70 -3.84
C PRO A 131 8.86 4.36 -2.85
N MET A 132 9.14 3.60 -1.77
CA MET A 132 8.18 3.35 -0.69
C MET A 132 7.93 4.58 0.20
N ILE A 133 8.94 5.43 0.40
CA ILE A 133 8.79 6.73 1.06
C ILE A 133 7.87 7.63 0.21
N LEU A 134 8.14 7.75 -1.10
CA LEU A 134 7.30 8.54 -2.02
C LEU A 134 5.86 8.00 -2.07
N SER A 135 5.71 6.69 -2.15
CA SER A 135 4.39 6.04 -2.13
C SER A 135 3.64 6.30 -0.82
N GLY A 136 4.31 6.29 0.33
CA GLY A 136 3.69 6.64 1.61
C GLY A 136 3.21 8.09 1.64
N GLY A 137 4.04 9.03 1.18
CA GLY A 137 3.65 10.44 1.06
C GLY A 137 2.48 10.67 0.11
N LEU A 138 2.51 10.05 -1.08
CA LEU A 138 1.42 10.12 -2.05
C LEU A 138 0.12 9.51 -1.50
N SER A 139 0.22 8.45 -0.70
CA SER A 139 -0.92 7.83 -0.01
C SER A 139 -1.59 8.79 0.97
N VAL A 140 -0.81 9.57 1.72
CA VAL A 140 -1.35 10.60 2.63
C VAL A 140 -2.10 11.67 1.85
N LEU A 141 -1.50 12.19 0.77
CA LEU A 141 -2.13 13.24 -0.04
C LEU A 141 -3.41 12.74 -0.74
N ALA A 142 -3.35 11.54 -1.33
CA ALA A 142 -4.51 10.91 -1.95
C ALA A 142 -5.60 10.58 -0.93
N GLY A 143 -5.24 10.11 0.26
CA GLY A 143 -6.18 9.84 1.33
C GLY A 143 -6.94 11.09 1.75
N ALA A 144 -6.23 12.20 1.95
CA ALA A 144 -6.85 13.48 2.25
C ALA A 144 -7.78 13.96 1.11
N SER A 145 -7.36 13.79 -0.15
CA SER A 145 -8.20 14.18 -1.29
C SER A 145 -9.47 13.34 -1.42
N PHE A 146 -9.44 12.05 -1.07
CA PHE A 146 -10.65 11.21 -1.04
C PHE A 146 -11.65 11.65 0.04
N VAL A 147 -11.18 12.06 1.21
CA VAL A 147 -12.05 12.61 2.27
C VAL A 147 -12.76 13.87 1.79
N VAL A 148 -12.05 14.75 1.08
CA VAL A 148 -12.65 15.96 0.47
C VAL A 148 -13.61 15.58 -0.66
N ALA A 149 -13.21 14.67 -1.55
CA ALA A 149 -14.01 14.23 -2.68
C ALA A 149 -15.33 13.55 -2.26
N ALA A 150 -15.40 13.01 -1.04
CA ALA A 150 -16.64 12.47 -0.48
C ALA A 150 -17.76 13.52 -0.30
N GLY A 151 -17.44 14.82 -0.33
CA GLY A 151 -18.42 15.90 -0.32
C GLY A 151 -18.75 16.49 -1.70
N ALA A 152 -18.17 15.95 -2.78
CA ALA A 152 -18.42 16.44 -4.14
C ALA A 152 -19.83 16.08 -4.63
N PRO A 153 -20.38 16.79 -5.65
CA PRO A 153 -21.72 16.52 -6.18
C PRO A 153 -21.91 15.12 -6.76
N ASP A 154 -20.86 14.53 -7.34
CA ASP A 154 -20.86 13.18 -7.91
C ASP A 154 -19.62 12.38 -7.45
N PRO A 155 -19.65 11.86 -6.21
CA PRO A 155 -18.51 11.17 -5.64
C PRO A 155 -18.32 9.80 -6.30
N THR A 156 -17.10 9.50 -6.73
CA THR A 156 -16.77 8.30 -7.50
C THR A 156 -15.57 7.53 -6.96
N LEU A 157 -15.63 6.20 -7.06
CA LEU A 157 -14.54 5.28 -6.72
C LEU A 157 -13.44 5.21 -7.81
N ALA A 158 -13.67 5.78 -9.00
CA ALA A 158 -12.69 5.74 -10.10
C ALA A 158 -11.34 6.37 -9.68
N SER A 159 -11.39 7.40 -8.83
CA SER A 159 -10.22 8.06 -8.27
C SER A 159 -9.36 7.11 -7.40
N ILE A 160 -10.00 6.20 -6.66
CA ILE A 160 -9.32 5.16 -5.86
C ILE A 160 -8.57 4.18 -6.77
N ALA A 161 -9.20 3.75 -7.87
CA ALA A 161 -8.58 2.83 -8.83
C ALA A 161 -7.31 3.44 -9.45
N GLY A 162 -7.40 4.69 -9.92
CA GLY A 162 -6.25 5.42 -10.48
C GLY A 162 -5.10 5.57 -9.49
N TYR A 163 -5.42 5.94 -8.25
CA TYR A 163 -4.44 6.01 -7.16
C TYR A 163 -3.74 4.67 -6.91
N ALA A 164 -4.49 3.57 -6.82
CA ALA A 164 -3.93 2.24 -6.58
C ALA A 164 -2.98 1.81 -7.70
N ALA A 165 -3.33 2.10 -8.96
CA ALA A 165 -2.48 1.81 -10.11
C ALA A 165 -1.13 2.57 -10.03
N VAL A 166 -1.16 3.86 -9.70
CA VAL A 166 0.05 4.67 -9.47
C VAL A 166 0.88 4.12 -8.31
N GLY A 167 0.23 3.73 -7.20
CA GLY A 167 0.86 3.02 -6.08
C GLY A 167 1.60 1.75 -6.52
N GLY A 168 0.99 0.98 -7.41
CA GLY A 168 1.57 -0.21 -8.04
C GLY A 168 2.95 0.04 -8.66
N ILE A 169 3.09 1.15 -9.40
CA ILE A 169 4.35 1.51 -10.07
C ILE A 169 5.49 1.64 -9.05
N PHE A 170 5.23 2.24 -7.88
CA PHE A 170 6.24 2.36 -6.82
C PHE A 170 6.66 1.01 -6.24
N PHE A 171 5.73 0.04 -6.13
CA PHE A 171 6.09 -1.33 -5.75
C PHE A 171 7.01 -1.97 -6.79
N LEU A 172 6.69 -1.84 -8.08
CA LEU A 172 7.52 -2.39 -9.14
C LEU A 172 8.93 -1.77 -9.14
N VAL A 173 9.03 -0.44 -9.04
CA VAL A 173 10.34 0.26 -8.96
C VAL A 173 11.15 -0.21 -7.76
N SER A 174 10.51 -0.41 -6.60
CA SER A 174 11.16 -0.95 -5.40
C SER A 174 11.65 -2.38 -5.60
N ALA A 175 10.85 -3.22 -6.26
CA ALA A 175 11.22 -4.61 -6.57
C ALA A 175 12.46 -4.68 -7.49
N VAL A 176 12.48 -3.89 -8.56
CA VAL A 176 13.63 -3.84 -9.48
C VAL A 176 14.90 -3.37 -8.75
N ARG A 177 14.78 -2.39 -7.85
CA ARG A 177 15.93 -1.89 -7.08
C ARG A 177 16.47 -2.89 -6.07
N LEU A 178 15.61 -3.66 -5.41
CA LEU A 178 16.05 -4.75 -4.52
C LEU A 178 16.72 -5.91 -5.27
N GLY A 179 16.47 -6.06 -6.57
CA GLY A 179 17.03 -7.13 -7.40
C GLY A 179 18.42 -6.85 -7.99
N ARG A 180 18.94 -5.62 -7.90
CA ARG A 180 20.26 -5.28 -8.43
C ARG A 180 21.36 -5.64 -7.42
N PRO A 181 22.39 -6.42 -7.81
CA PRO A 181 23.61 -6.55 -7.02
C PRO A 181 24.21 -5.16 -6.79
N ALA A 182 24.73 -4.89 -5.59
CA ALA A 182 25.53 -3.70 -5.36
C ALA A 182 26.74 -3.78 -6.32
N ALA A 183 26.83 -2.86 -7.28
CA ALA A 183 27.96 -2.81 -8.20
C ALA A 183 29.23 -2.66 -7.35
N ARG A 184 30.09 -3.69 -7.37
CA ARG A 184 31.48 -3.54 -6.94
C ARG A 184 32.16 -2.75 -8.04
N LEU A 185 32.40 -1.46 -7.79
CA LEU A 185 33.43 -0.75 -8.53
C LEU A 185 34.76 -1.35 -8.04
N GLY A 186 35.44 -2.03 -8.96
CA GLY A 186 36.80 -2.53 -8.76
C GLY A 186 37.82 -1.40 -8.83
#